data_AF-A0A527ZEA3-F1
#
_entry.id   AF-A0A527ZEA3-F1
#
_cell.length_a   1.000
_cell.length_b   1.000
_cell.length_c   1.000
_cell.angle_alpha   90.00
_cell.angle_beta   90.00
_cell.angle_gamma   90.00
#
_symmetry.space_group_name_H-M   'P 1'
#
loop_
_entity.id
_entity.type
_entity.pdbx_description
1 polymer ?
#
loop_
_entity_poly.entity_id
_entity_poly.type
_entity_poly.pdbx_seq_one_letter_code
_entity_poly.pdbx_strand_id
1 'polypeptide(L)'
;GIVAIQAVFGGAAPPLLAIAGVALYVASVWYSSRYPDLALDDPNAPILELPRAWDVTRTGLDFLIPIAVLLWCLMVEQMSPGLSAFWATVSILGIVATRKPLMALFRKENLAASVRAAWDDLIDGLALGARNMIGIGIATATAGIVVGTITLTGLGLMMTELVEFISGGNVILMLILIAAISLVLGMG
;
A
#
# COMPACT_ATOMS: atom_id res chain seq x y z
N GLY A 1 1.88 -0.86 24.43
CA GLY A 1 0.90 -1.63 23.66
C GLY A 1 1.53 -2.84 23.00
N ILE A 2 2.35 -2.63 21.96
CA ILE A 2 2.89 -3.71 21.11
C ILE A 2 4.18 -4.34 21.66
N VAL A 3 5.02 -3.53 22.32
CA VAL A 3 6.23 -3.99 23.05
C VAL A 3 5.89 -4.98 24.18
N ALA A 4 4.71 -4.85 24.80
CA ALA A 4 4.25 -5.77 25.84
C ALA A 4 3.80 -7.14 25.28
N ILE A 5 3.34 -7.19 24.03
CA ILE A 5 2.94 -8.44 23.37
C ILE A 5 4.18 -9.24 22.92
N GLN A 6 5.21 -8.55 22.42
CA GLN A 6 6.50 -9.17 22.10
C GLN A 6 7.22 -9.71 23.34
N ALA A 7 7.06 -9.06 24.51
CA ALA A 7 7.62 -9.52 25.77
C ALA A 7 6.98 -10.81 26.31
N VAL A 8 5.74 -11.13 25.90
CA VAL A 8 5.00 -12.32 26.34
C VAL A 8 5.06 -13.48 25.33
N PHE A 9 5.18 -13.20 24.03
CA PHE A 9 5.08 -14.24 22.98
C PHE A 9 6.37 -14.52 22.18
N GLY A 10 7.49 -13.85 22.47
CA GLY A 10 8.79 -14.16 21.87
C GLY A 10 8.77 -14.20 20.33
N GLY A 11 9.61 -15.04 19.73
CA GLY A 11 9.80 -15.19 18.27
C GLY A 11 8.61 -15.77 17.47
N ALA A 12 7.46 -16.00 18.10
CA ALA A 12 6.24 -16.50 17.45
C ALA A 12 5.18 -15.39 17.22
N ALA A 13 5.51 -14.13 17.50
CA ALA A 13 4.63 -12.98 17.24
C ALA A 13 4.27 -12.79 15.74
N PRO A 14 5.17 -12.98 14.76
CA PRO A 14 4.85 -12.77 13.34
C PRO A 14 3.70 -13.66 12.81
N PRO A 15 3.68 -14.99 13.03
CA PRO A 15 2.60 -15.84 12.52
C PRO A 15 1.27 -15.62 13.25
N LEU A 16 1.27 -15.34 14.56
CA LEU A 16 0.04 -15.10 15.33
C LEU A 16 -0.70 -13.84 14.86
N LEU A 17 0.04 -12.80 14.48
CA LEU A 17 -0.54 -11.52 14.04
C LEU A 17 -0.90 -11.55 12.56
N ALA A 18 -0.17 -12.31 11.74
CA ALA A 18 -0.61 -12.65 10.39
C ALA A 18 -1.93 -13.45 10.40
N ILE A 19 -2.08 -14.42 11.32
CA ILE A 19 -3.33 -15.16 11.52
C ILE A 19 -4.45 -14.24 12.01
N ALA A 20 -4.16 -13.27 12.88
CA ALA A 20 -5.14 -12.27 13.31
C ALA A 20 -5.57 -11.33 12.17
N GLY A 21 -4.64 -10.92 11.30
CA GLY A 21 -4.94 -10.13 10.09
C GLY A 21 -5.78 -10.89 9.07
N VAL A 22 -5.49 -12.17 8.86
CA VAL A 22 -6.29 -13.08 8.03
C VAL A 22 -7.66 -13.34 8.67
N ALA A 23 -7.75 -13.48 9.99
CA ALA A 23 -9.02 -13.62 10.70
C ALA A 23 -9.87 -12.34 10.60
N LEU A 24 -9.25 -11.16 10.68
CA LEU A 24 -9.91 -9.88 10.44
C LEU A 24 -10.34 -9.71 8.98
N TYR A 25 -9.58 -10.23 8.02
CA TYR A 25 -9.99 -10.31 6.61
C TYR A 25 -11.23 -11.18 6.44
N VAL A 26 -11.18 -12.41 6.94
CA VAL A 26 -12.30 -13.35 6.84
C VAL A 26 -13.53 -12.80 7.56
N ALA A 27 -13.37 -12.12 8.69
CA ALA A 27 -14.45 -11.45 9.40
C ALA A 27 -15.02 -10.24 8.62
N SER A 28 -14.18 -9.47 7.94
CA SER A 28 -14.59 -8.32 7.12
C SER A 28 -15.36 -8.78 5.88
N VAL A 29 -14.89 -9.82 5.21
CA VAL A 29 -15.60 -10.42 4.06
C VAL A 29 -16.91 -11.08 4.51
N TRP A 30 -16.93 -11.76 5.65
CA TRP A 30 -18.15 -12.35 6.23
C TRP A 30 -19.17 -11.29 6.67
N TYR A 31 -18.70 -10.11 7.09
CA TYR A 31 -19.54 -8.97 7.38
C TYR A 31 -20.06 -8.31 6.09
N SER A 32 -19.21 -8.18 5.07
CA SER A 32 -19.59 -7.64 3.77
C SER A 32 -20.57 -8.54 3.00
N SER A 33 -20.52 -9.86 3.19
CA SER A 33 -21.44 -10.81 2.55
C SER A 33 -22.86 -10.81 3.13
N ARG A 34 -23.08 -10.11 4.26
CA ARG A 34 -24.39 -9.94 4.90
C ARG A 34 -25.21 -8.77 4.34
N TYR A 35 -24.65 -7.99 3.42
CA TYR A 35 -25.34 -6.89 2.76
C TYR A 35 -25.46 -7.14 1.25
N PRO A 36 -26.59 -6.76 0.61
CA PRO A 36 -26.80 -6.94 -0.82
C PRO A 36 -25.83 -6.10 -1.66
N ASP A 37 -25.58 -6.53 -2.90
CA ASP A 37 -24.49 -6.00 -3.75
C ASP A 37 -24.78 -4.55 -4.10
N LEU A 38 -23.74 -3.72 -4.07
CA LEU A 38 -23.77 -2.51 -4.89
C LEU A 38 -23.77 -2.97 -6.34
N ALA A 39 -24.81 -2.59 -7.09
CA ALA A 39 -24.87 -2.83 -8.52
C ALA A 39 -23.59 -2.32 -9.18
N LEU A 40 -23.03 -3.13 -10.09
CA LEU A 40 -21.95 -2.72 -10.99
C LEU A 40 -22.42 -1.45 -11.73
N ASP A 41 -21.77 -0.32 -11.47
CA ASP A 41 -22.02 0.90 -12.25
C ASP A 41 -21.65 0.63 -13.71
N ASP A 42 -22.66 0.75 -14.58
CA ASP A 42 -22.52 0.64 -16.03
C ASP A 42 -21.61 1.79 -16.54
N PRO A 43 -20.48 1.51 -17.20
CA PRO A 43 -19.53 2.52 -17.69
C PRO A 43 -20.11 3.58 -18.64
N ASN A 44 -21.36 3.42 -19.11
CA ASN A 44 -22.05 4.36 -20.01
C ASN A 44 -23.22 5.12 -19.38
N ALA A 45 -23.53 4.93 -18.10
CA ALA A 45 -24.58 5.70 -17.43
C ALA A 45 -24.02 7.04 -16.92
N PRO A 46 -24.74 8.17 -17.09
CA PRO A 46 -24.30 9.45 -16.53
C PRO A 46 -24.26 9.33 -15.00
N ILE A 47 -23.07 9.48 -14.43
CA ILE A 47 -22.79 9.43 -12.99
C ILE A 47 -23.55 10.58 -12.32
N LEU A 48 -24.79 10.34 -11.88
CA LEU A 48 -25.64 11.36 -11.24
C LEU A 48 -25.81 11.17 -9.73
N GLU A 49 -25.48 10.00 -9.17
CA GLU A 49 -25.51 9.79 -7.72
C GLU A 49 -24.20 9.15 -7.24
N LEU A 50 -23.47 9.88 -6.41
CA LEU A 50 -22.37 9.31 -5.62
C LEU A 50 -22.99 8.29 -4.65
N PRO A 51 -22.65 6.99 -4.73
CA PRO A 51 -23.12 6.02 -3.75
C PRO A 51 -22.74 6.48 -2.36
N ARG A 52 -23.65 6.29 -1.39
CA ARG A 52 -23.49 6.78 -0.02
C ARG A 52 -22.16 6.28 0.57
N ALA A 53 -21.35 7.18 1.11
CA ALA A 53 -20.01 6.88 1.65
C ALA A 53 -20.00 5.69 2.62
N TRP A 54 -21.12 5.47 3.32
CA TRP A 54 -21.32 4.38 4.26
C TRP A 54 -21.31 2.99 3.61
N ASP A 55 -21.86 2.84 2.41
CA ASP A 55 -21.91 1.57 1.70
C ASP A 55 -20.52 1.22 1.12
N VAL A 56 -19.79 2.23 0.63
CA VAL A 56 -18.40 2.09 0.16
C VAL A 56 -17.45 1.70 1.30
N THR A 57 -17.59 2.29 2.49
CA THR A 57 -16.75 1.92 3.66
C THR A 57 -16.99 0.50 4.14
N ARG A 58 -18.18 -0.07 3.92
CA ARG A 58 -18.53 -1.43 4.37
C ARG A 58 -18.05 -2.51 3.40
N THR A 59 -18.00 -2.21 2.10
CA THR A 59 -17.48 -3.13 1.07
C THR A 59 -15.98 -2.93 0.80
N GLY A 60 -15.40 -1.81 1.23
CA GLY A 60 -13.98 -1.46 1.08
C GLY A 60 -13.08 -1.80 2.27
N LEU A 61 -13.65 -2.35 3.36
CA LEU A 61 -12.90 -2.67 4.59
C LEU A 61 -11.75 -3.66 4.33
N ASP A 62 -11.90 -4.54 3.34
CA ASP A 62 -10.89 -5.49 2.91
C ASP A 62 -9.61 -4.80 2.37
N PHE A 63 -9.71 -3.58 1.83
CA PHE A 63 -8.57 -2.79 1.35
C PHE A 63 -7.78 -2.11 2.49
N LEU A 64 -8.28 -2.12 3.73
CA LEU A 64 -7.51 -1.68 4.89
C LEU A 64 -6.40 -2.69 5.25
N ILE A 65 -6.57 -3.94 4.85
CA ILE A 65 -5.72 -5.07 5.23
C ILE A 65 -4.32 -4.97 4.62
N PRO A 66 -4.15 -4.69 3.32
CA PRO A 66 -2.85 -4.39 2.74
C PRO A 66 -2.11 -3.25 3.44
N ILE A 67 -2.83 -2.20 3.84
CA ILE A 67 -2.25 -1.05 4.54
C ILE A 67 -1.79 -1.48 5.93
N ALA A 68 -2.60 -2.26 6.65
CA ALA A 68 -2.23 -2.81 7.94
C ALA A 68 -1.01 -3.75 7.82
N VAL A 69 -0.94 -4.61 6.79
CA VAL A 69 0.22 -5.47 6.51
C VAL A 69 1.46 -4.63 6.21
N LEU A 70 1.34 -3.58 5.38
CA LEU A 70 2.46 -2.69 5.07
C LEU A 70 2.99 -1.99 6.32
N LEU A 71 2.09 -1.37 7.10
CA LEU A 71 2.46 -0.67 8.34
C LEU A 71 3.02 -1.65 9.37
N TRP A 72 2.52 -2.88 9.43
CA TRP A 72 3.03 -3.92 10.32
C TRP A 72 4.46 -4.31 9.95
N CYS A 73 4.71 -4.67 8.69
CA CYS A 73 6.03 -5.05 8.20
C CYS A 73 7.04 -3.90 8.39
N LEU A 74 6.62 -2.65 8.22
CA LEU A 74 7.49 -1.49 8.35
C LEU A 74 7.74 -1.07 9.82
N MET A 75 6.69 -0.97 10.63
CA MET A 75 6.78 -0.42 12.00
C MET A 75 7.11 -1.49 13.05
N VAL A 76 6.64 -2.73 12.88
CA VAL A 76 6.77 -3.78 13.90
C VAL A 76 7.93 -4.70 13.59
N GLU A 77 7.96 -5.25 12.37
CA GLU A 77 9.04 -6.16 11.95
C GLU A 77 10.32 -5.42 11.54
N GLN A 78 10.25 -4.09 11.38
CA GLN A 78 11.35 -3.25 10.89
C GLN A 78 11.98 -3.81 9.62
N MET A 79 11.15 -4.42 8.75
CA MET A 79 11.61 -4.95 7.47
C MET A 79 11.98 -3.79 6.55
N SER A 80 12.79 -4.11 5.54
CA SER A 80 13.07 -3.13 4.50
C SER A 80 11.76 -2.67 3.82
N PRO A 81 11.66 -1.40 3.39
CA PRO A 81 10.48 -0.89 2.72
C PRO A 81 10.06 -1.73 1.50
N GLY A 82 11.04 -2.27 0.77
CA GLY A 82 10.79 -3.15 -0.37
C GLY A 82 10.10 -4.46 -0.02
N LEU A 83 10.53 -5.14 1.06
CA LEU A 83 9.88 -6.37 1.51
C LEU A 83 8.46 -6.13 2.03
N SER A 84 8.25 -5.02 2.72
CA SER A 84 6.93 -4.61 3.22
C SER A 84 5.94 -4.35 2.07
N ALA A 85 6.39 -3.63 1.03
CA ALA A 85 5.60 -3.38 -0.17
C ALA A 85 5.27 -4.66 -0.94
N PHE A 86 6.22 -5.62 -0.99
CA PHE A 86 5.99 -6.93 -1.60
C PHE A 86 4.86 -7.69 -0.88
N TRP A 87 4.92 -7.82 0.45
CA TRP A 87 3.89 -8.51 1.23
C TRP A 87 2.52 -7.84 1.14
N ALA A 88 2.48 -6.51 1.14
CA ALA A 88 1.25 -5.76 0.93
C ALA A 88 0.64 -6.02 -0.46
N THR A 89 1.47 -6.07 -1.51
CA THR A 89 1.03 -6.34 -2.89
C THR A 89 0.50 -7.78 -3.03
N VAL A 90 1.19 -8.76 -2.45
CA VAL A 90 0.73 -10.15 -2.40
C VAL A 90 -0.62 -10.27 -1.68
N SER A 91 -0.80 -9.50 -0.60
CA SER A 91 -2.07 -9.45 0.14
C SER A 91 -3.21 -8.91 -0.73
N ILE A 92 -2.97 -7.81 -1.47
CA ILE A 92 -3.95 -7.26 -2.44
C ILE A 92 -4.28 -8.30 -3.52
N LEU A 93 -3.26 -8.97 -4.06
CA LEU A 93 -3.43 -9.99 -5.08
C LEU A 93 -4.34 -11.13 -4.59
N GLY A 94 -4.10 -11.60 -3.36
CA GLY A 94 -4.93 -12.61 -2.71
C GLY A 94 -6.38 -12.14 -2.49
N ILE A 95 -6.57 -10.87 -2.10
CA ILE A 95 -7.90 -10.29 -1.91
C ILE A 95 -8.66 -10.24 -3.23
N VAL A 96 -8.08 -9.68 -4.29
CA VAL A 96 -8.73 -9.57 -5.62
C VAL A 96 -9.09 -10.95 -6.16
N ALA A 97 -8.18 -11.92 -6.02
CA ALA A 97 -8.42 -13.30 -6.47
C ALA A 97 -9.52 -14.01 -5.68
N THR A 98 -9.69 -13.72 -4.39
CA THR A 98 -10.64 -14.43 -3.51
C THR A 98 -11.98 -13.71 -3.36
N ARG A 99 -12.07 -12.40 -3.60
CA ARG A 99 -13.29 -11.60 -3.37
C ARG A 99 -14.50 -12.09 -4.16
N LYS A 100 -14.42 -12.14 -5.50
CA LYS A 100 -15.56 -12.56 -6.35
C LYS A 100 -15.96 -14.04 -6.15
N PRO A 101 -15.02 -15.01 -6.04
CA PRO A 101 -15.37 -16.39 -5.74
C PRO A 101 -16.04 -16.56 -4.38
N LEU A 102 -15.58 -15.83 -3.37
CA LEU A 102 -16.10 -15.94 -2.00
C LEU A 102 -17.50 -15.30 -1.89
N MET A 103 -17.75 -14.18 -2.58
CA MET A 103 -19.10 -13.60 -2.70
C MET A 103 -20.07 -14.53 -3.44
N ALA A 104 -19.62 -15.18 -4.52
CA ALA A 104 -20.45 -16.14 -5.27
C ALA A 104 -20.81 -17.40 -4.46
N LEU A 105 -19.88 -17.89 -3.62
CA LEU A 105 -20.15 -18.97 -2.66
C LEU A 105 -21.23 -18.57 -1.64
N PHE A 106 -21.13 -17.36 -1.07
CA PHE A 106 -22.12 -16.88 -0.10
C PHE A 106 -23.50 -16.61 -0.72
N ARG A 107 -23.55 -16.25 -2.01
CA ARG A 107 -24.80 -16.00 -2.75
C ARG A 107 -25.38 -17.21 -3.47
N LYS A 108 -24.68 -18.36 -3.47
CA LYS A 108 -25.04 -19.57 -4.22
C LYS A 108 -25.18 -19.33 -5.73
N GLU A 109 -24.34 -18.46 -6.27
CA GLU A 109 -24.29 -18.16 -7.70
C GLU A 109 -23.29 -19.07 -8.44
N ASN A 110 -23.17 -18.91 -9.76
CA ASN A 110 -22.29 -19.70 -10.61
C ASN A 110 -20.81 -19.42 -10.30
N LEU A 111 -20.23 -20.24 -9.42
CA LEU A 111 -18.85 -20.13 -8.96
C LEU A 111 -17.83 -20.12 -10.10
N ALA A 112 -18.06 -20.92 -11.14
CA ALA A 112 -17.16 -21.02 -12.30
C ALA A 112 -17.06 -19.69 -13.07
N ALA A 113 -18.17 -18.95 -13.21
CA ALA A 113 -18.20 -17.65 -13.87
C ALA A 113 -17.48 -16.59 -13.03
N SER A 114 -17.68 -16.61 -11.71
CA SER A 114 -17.06 -15.65 -10.78
C SER A 114 -15.55 -15.86 -10.63
N VAL A 115 -15.05 -17.10 -10.71
CA VAL A 115 -13.61 -17.39 -10.74
C VAL A 115 -12.97 -16.88 -12.04
N ARG A 116 -13.63 -17.07 -13.19
CA ARG A 116 -13.15 -16.53 -14.47
C ARG A 116 -13.08 -15.00 -14.43
N ALA A 117 -14.14 -14.36 -13.95
CA ALA A 117 -14.20 -12.91 -13.82
C ALA A 117 -13.22 -12.34 -12.79
N ALA A 118 -12.82 -13.10 -11.77
CA ALA A 118 -11.77 -12.69 -10.84
C ALA A 118 -10.38 -12.76 -11.49
N TRP A 119 -10.17 -13.77 -12.34
CA TRP A 119 -8.92 -13.97 -13.06
C TRP A 119 -8.69 -12.88 -14.12
N ASP A 120 -9.74 -12.54 -14.87
CA ASP A 120 -9.68 -11.49 -15.89
C ASP A 120 -9.42 -10.13 -15.22
N ASP A 121 -10.13 -9.80 -14.12
CA ASP A 121 -9.86 -8.59 -13.32
C ASP A 121 -8.43 -8.56 -12.75
N LEU A 122 -7.88 -9.71 -12.35
CA LEU A 122 -6.53 -9.79 -11.81
C LEU A 122 -5.49 -9.44 -12.88
N ILE A 123 -5.67 -9.96 -14.10
CA ILE A 123 -4.80 -9.68 -15.24
C ILE A 123 -4.90 -8.21 -15.63
N ASP A 124 -6.12 -7.69 -15.75
CA ASP A 124 -6.35 -6.29 -16.11
C ASP A 124 -5.80 -5.34 -15.05
N GLY A 125 -6.01 -5.66 -13.77
CA GLY A 125 -5.43 -4.93 -12.64
C GLY A 125 -3.91 -4.94 -12.65
N LEU A 126 -3.28 -6.07 -12.98
CA LEU A 126 -1.83 -6.18 -13.09
C LEU A 126 -1.30 -5.38 -14.30
N ALA A 127 -2.02 -5.40 -15.43
CA ALA A 127 -1.68 -4.63 -16.63
C ALA A 127 -1.80 -3.11 -16.38
N LEU A 128 -2.85 -2.67 -15.69
CA LEU A 128 -3.01 -1.29 -15.25
C LEU A 128 -1.90 -0.87 -14.28
N GLY A 129 -1.57 -1.73 -13.31
CA GLY A 129 -0.46 -1.52 -12.39
C GLY A 129 0.86 -1.32 -13.13
N ALA A 130 1.18 -2.21 -14.08
CA ALA A 130 2.39 -2.09 -14.89
C ALA A 130 2.42 -0.78 -15.69
N ARG A 131 1.31 -0.38 -16.31
CA ARG A 131 1.22 0.87 -17.09
C ARG A 131 1.37 2.12 -16.21
N ASN A 132 0.74 2.14 -15.05
CA ASN A 132 0.84 3.24 -14.10
C ASN A 132 2.26 3.34 -13.50
N MET A 133 2.98 2.23 -13.40
CA MET A 133 4.36 2.19 -12.91
C MET A 133 5.39 2.70 -13.92
N ILE A 134 5.07 2.81 -15.22
CA ILE A 134 6.03 3.30 -16.23
C ILE A 134 6.48 4.73 -15.90
N GLY A 135 5.54 5.62 -15.57
CA GLY A 135 5.84 7.02 -15.26
C GLY A 135 6.70 7.16 -14.00
N ILE A 136 6.34 6.43 -12.94
CA ILE A 136 7.12 6.41 -11.70
C ILE A 136 8.51 5.85 -11.97
N GLY A 137 8.63 4.73 -12.70
CA GLY A 137 9.90 4.09 -13.02
C GLY A 137 10.87 4.99 -13.79
N ILE A 138 10.37 5.78 -14.75
CA ILE A 138 11.18 6.78 -15.46
C ILE A 138 11.66 7.86 -14.48
N ALA A 139 10.76 8.39 -13.64
CA ALA A 139 11.12 9.41 -12.66
C ALA A 139 12.19 8.91 -11.67
N THR A 140 12.05 7.69 -11.13
CA THR A 140 13.06 7.12 -10.23
C THR A 140 14.37 6.81 -10.94
N ALA A 141 14.34 6.39 -12.22
CA ALA A 141 15.56 6.17 -13.00
C ALA A 141 16.33 7.50 -13.21
N THR A 142 15.63 8.58 -13.56
CA THR A 142 16.23 9.91 -13.69
C THR A 142 16.78 10.40 -12.36
N ALA A 143 16.02 10.27 -11.27
CA ALA A 143 16.49 10.61 -9.93
C ALA A 143 17.74 9.81 -9.54
N GLY A 144 17.79 8.52 -9.88
CA GLY A 144 18.96 7.66 -9.66
C GLY A 144 20.21 8.12 -10.40
N ILE A 145 20.07 8.58 -11.66
CA ILE A 145 21.20 9.15 -12.43
C ILE A 145 21.70 10.42 -11.74
N VAL A 146 20.80 11.32 -11.34
CA VAL A 146 21.16 12.57 -10.65
C VAL A 146 21.87 12.28 -9.32
N VAL A 147 21.29 11.45 -8.46
CA VAL A 147 21.89 11.05 -7.18
C VAL A 147 23.23 10.35 -7.38
N GLY A 148 23.35 9.51 -8.41
CA GLY A 148 24.61 8.87 -8.82
C GLY A 148 25.70 9.89 -9.19
N THR A 149 25.37 10.89 -10.01
CA THR A 149 26.33 11.96 -10.35
C THR A 149 26.72 12.83 -9.16
N ILE A 150 25.77 13.15 -8.26
CA ILE A 150 26.03 13.94 -7.04
C ILE A 150 26.97 13.18 -6.09
N THR A 151 26.79 11.86 -6.01
CA THR A 151 27.63 10.99 -5.16
C THR A 151 29.05 10.90 -5.71
N LEU A 152 29.20 10.67 -7.02
CA LEU A 152 30.52 10.55 -7.67
C LEU A 152 31.31 11.87 -7.68
N THR A 153 30.62 13.01 -7.75
CA THR A 153 31.26 14.35 -7.71
C THR A 153 31.59 14.81 -6.28
N GLY A 154 31.14 14.10 -5.25
CA GLY A 154 31.32 14.49 -3.85
C GLY A 154 30.45 15.68 -3.41
N LEU A 155 29.58 16.17 -4.30
CA LEU A 155 28.68 17.29 -4.00
C LEU A 155 27.72 16.99 -2.85
N GLY A 156 27.32 15.72 -2.65
CA GLY A 156 26.42 15.35 -1.55
C GLY A 156 27.01 15.64 -0.15
N LEU A 157 28.30 15.33 0.04
CA LEU A 157 29.00 15.60 1.30
C LEU A 157 29.19 17.10 1.50
N MET A 158 29.61 17.82 0.45
CA MET A 158 29.81 19.27 0.48
C MET A 158 28.51 20.03 0.78
N MET A 159 27.38 19.59 0.22
CA MET A 159 26.06 20.18 0.50
C MET A 159 25.64 19.96 1.96
N THR A 160 25.94 18.79 2.53
CA THR A 160 25.63 18.49 3.94
C THR A 160 26.46 19.37 4.88
N GLU A 161 27.76 19.52 4.61
CA GLU A 161 28.66 20.39 5.37
C GLU A 161 28.27 21.88 5.26
N LEU A 162 27.86 22.33 4.07
CA LEU A 162 27.39 23.71 3.86
C LEU A 162 26.14 24.00 4.71
N VAL A 163 25.18 23.05 4.74
CA VAL A 163 23.97 23.20 5.56
C VAL A 163 24.32 23.22 7.04
N GLU A 164 25.25 22.37 7.49
CA GLU A 164 25.70 22.33 8.89
C GLU A 164 26.39 23.64 9.29
N PHE A 165 27.26 24.16 8.44
CA PHE A 165 27.94 25.44 8.64
C PHE A 165 26.96 26.61 8.73
N ILE A 166 26.00 26.69 7.80
CA ILE A 166 24.96 27.74 7.81
C ILE A 166 24.04 27.61 9.01
N SER A 167 23.73 26.38 9.44
CA SER A 167 22.84 26.11 10.58
C SER A 167 23.50 26.36 11.94
N GLY A 168 24.83 26.47 12.00
CA GLY A 168 25.58 26.67 13.25
C GLY A 168 25.33 25.57 14.29
N GLY A 169 25.06 24.34 13.85
CA GLY A 169 24.72 23.21 14.72
C GLY A 169 23.26 23.16 15.23
N ASN A 170 22.39 24.10 14.82
CA ASN A 170 20.97 24.05 15.19
C ASN A 170 20.18 23.11 14.27
N VAL A 171 19.70 22.00 14.84
CA VAL A 171 18.94 20.95 14.14
C VAL A 171 17.66 21.47 13.47
N ILE A 172 16.98 22.46 14.06
CA ILE A 172 15.73 23.00 13.50
C ILE A 172 16.01 23.79 12.22
N LEU A 173 17.06 24.63 12.21
CA LEU A 173 17.49 25.37 11.03
C LEU A 173 17.96 24.43 9.92
N MET A 174 18.67 23.36 10.29
CA MET A 174 19.11 22.31 9.37
C MET A 174 17.93 21.64 8.67
N LEU A 175 16.87 21.27 9.40
CA LEU A 175 15.67 20.66 8.82
C LEU A 175 14.95 21.60 7.85
N ILE A 176 14.84 22.89 8.17
CA ILE A 176 14.20 23.90 7.30
C ILE A 176 15.02 24.10 6.03
N LEU A 177 16.34 24.22 6.14
CA LEU A 177 17.24 24.37 5.00
C LEU A 177 17.21 23.12 4.10
N ILE A 178 17.23 21.93 4.68
CA ILE A 178 17.12 20.67 3.93
C ILE A 178 15.76 20.59 3.22
N ALA A 179 14.67 20.96 3.89
CA ALA A 179 13.33 20.99 3.28
C ALA A 179 13.25 21.99 2.11
N ALA A 180 13.89 23.15 2.22
CA ALA A 180 13.97 24.12 1.13
C ALA A 180 14.80 23.59 -0.05
N ILE A 181 15.95 22.96 0.24
CA ILE A 181 16.83 22.38 -0.78
C ILE A 181 16.13 21.22 -1.50
N SER A 182 15.43 20.32 -0.79
CA SER A 182 14.72 19.20 -1.40
C SER A 182 13.55 19.64 -2.28
N LEU A 183 12.85 20.72 -1.89
CA LEU A 183 11.79 21.34 -2.68
C LEU A 183 12.34 21.92 -3.99
N VAL A 184 13.46 22.65 -3.93
CA VAL A 184 14.10 23.24 -5.12
C VAL A 184 14.69 22.17 -6.03
N LEU A 185 15.27 21.10 -5.47
CA LEU A 185 15.78 19.98 -6.26
C LEU A 185 14.68 19.11 -6.90
N GLY A 186 13.42 19.28 -6.48
CA GLY A 186 12.29 18.54 -7.05
C GLY A 186 12.28 17.03 -6.74
N MET A 187 12.98 16.62 -5.66
CA MET A 187 13.03 15.22 -5.20
C MET A 187 12.09 14.95 -4.01
N GLY A 188 11.30 15.95 -3.60
CA GLY A 188 10.31 15.88 -2.52
C GLY A 188 8.91 15.58 -3.01
#